data_AF-A0A7C5V6J5-F1
#
_entry.id   AF-A0A7C5V6J5-F1
#
_cell.length_a   1.000
_cell.length_b   1.000
_cell.length_c   1.000
_cell.angle_alpha   90.00
_cell.angle_beta   90.00
_cell.angle_gamma   90.00
#
_symmetry.space_group_name_H-M   'P 1'
#
loop_
_entity.id
_entity.type
_entity.pdbx_description
1 polymer ?
#
loop_
_entity_poly.entity_id
_entity_poly.type
_entity_poly.pdbx_seq_one_letter_code
_entity_poly.pdbx_strand_id
1 'polypeptide(L)'
;DIHRLIKRMDDIIDAVDSAVMRIRLYQIREMRDEVKLTARLLVQATSEVAEALKLMRSPKNIEQIKASCIKIYGYENEADTVLRNALARLFDQEKDPIAVIKWKEIFEILELASDRCEDVANIIQGITIEAS
;
A
#
# COMPACT_ATOMS: atom_id res chain seq x y z
N ASP A 1 -11.67 -14.13 -12.08
CA ASP A 1 -10.77 -13.00 -11.71
C ASP A 1 -11.44 -11.80 -11.07
N ILE A 2 -12.64 -11.38 -11.50
CA ILE A 2 -13.36 -10.24 -10.86
C ILE A 2 -13.59 -10.44 -9.35
N HIS A 3 -14.01 -11.62 -8.91
CA HIS A 3 -14.18 -11.90 -7.47
C HIS A 3 -12.85 -11.79 -6.69
N ARG A 4 -11.74 -12.28 -7.27
CA ARG A 4 -10.41 -12.19 -6.69
C ARG A 4 -9.94 -10.73 -6.59
N LEU A 5 -10.22 -9.93 -7.62
CA LEU A 5 -9.93 -8.50 -7.66
C LEU A 5 -10.67 -7.75 -6.55
N ILE A 6 -11.99 -7.96 -6.42
CA ILE A 6 -12.80 -7.35 -5.34
C ILE A 6 -12.24 -7.69 -3.97
N LYS A 7 -11.93 -8.98 -3.73
CA LYS A 7 -11.37 -9.42 -2.45
C LYS A 7 -10.01 -8.76 -2.16
N ARG A 8 -9.12 -8.65 -3.15
CA ARG A 8 -7.82 -8.01 -2.95
C ARG A 8 -7.90 -6.50 -2.75
N MET A 9 -8.90 -5.83 -3.32
CA MET A 9 -9.16 -4.43 -3.01
C MET A 9 -9.63 -4.24 -1.56
N ASP A 10 -10.45 -5.16 -1.04
CA ASP A 10 -10.89 -5.17 0.35
C ASP A 10 -9.70 -5.33 1.31
N ASP A 11 -8.73 -6.19 0.97
CA ASP A 11 -7.51 -6.37 1.75
C ASP A 11 -6.69 -5.06 1.92
N ILE A 12 -6.76 -4.12 0.96
CA ILE A 12 -6.13 -2.79 1.10
C ILE A 12 -6.83 -2.01 2.22
N ILE A 13 -8.17 -2.02 2.22
CA ILE A 13 -8.97 -1.31 3.21
C ILE A 13 -8.72 -1.90 4.60
N ASP A 14 -8.71 -3.23 4.70
CA ASP A 14 -8.47 -3.95 5.96
C ASP A 14 -7.08 -3.68 6.54
N ALA A 15 -6.05 -3.57 5.68
CA ALA A 15 -4.70 -3.25 6.12
C ALA A 15 -4.62 -1.80 6.64
N VAL A 16 -5.22 -0.84 5.92
CA VAL A 16 -5.27 0.56 6.36
C VAL A 16 -6.04 0.70 7.67
N ASP A 17 -7.21 0.08 7.80
CA ASP A 17 -7.98 0.11 9.04
C ASP A 17 -7.20 -0.55 10.19
N SER A 18 -6.52 -1.66 9.92
CA SER A 18 -5.65 -2.32 10.89
C SER A 18 -4.56 -1.37 11.41
N ALA A 19 -3.89 -0.61 10.54
CA ALA A 19 -2.87 0.37 10.94
C ALA A 19 -3.48 1.49 11.81
N VAL A 20 -4.63 2.04 11.39
CA VAL A 20 -5.36 3.07 12.15
C VAL A 20 -5.77 2.54 13.53
N MET A 21 -6.21 1.29 13.62
CA MET A 21 -6.56 0.67 14.88
C MET A 21 -5.36 0.50 15.80
N ARG A 22 -4.16 0.15 15.30
CA ARG A 22 -2.94 0.11 16.13
C ARG A 22 -2.56 1.49 16.63
N ILE A 23 -2.61 2.51 15.78
CA ILE A 23 -2.36 3.91 16.15
C ILE A 23 -3.26 4.32 17.32
N ARG A 24 -4.55 4.00 17.25
CA ARG A 24 -5.52 4.31 18.31
C ARG A 24 -5.29 3.49 19.58
N LEU A 25 -5.13 2.18 19.47
CA LEU A 25 -4.94 1.27 20.61
C LEU A 25 -3.66 1.62 21.38
N TYR A 26 -2.59 1.97 20.67
CA TYR A 26 -1.29 2.31 21.26
C TYR A 26 -1.20 3.75 21.75
N GLN A 27 -2.28 4.53 21.58
CA GLN A 27 -2.40 5.92 21.99
C GLN A 27 -1.27 6.77 21.41
N ILE A 28 -0.95 6.55 20.12
CA ILE A 28 0.04 7.33 19.39
C ILE A 28 -0.52 8.75 19.21
N ARG A 29 0.15 9.73 19.82
CA ARG A 29 -0.25 11.15 19.76
C ARG A 29 0.49 11.94 18.69
N GLU A 30 1.71 11.53 18.39
CA GLU A 30 2.57 12.18 17.41
C GLU A 30 2.92 11.19 16.31
N MET A 31 2.47 11.51 15.09
CA MET A 31 2.74 10.70 13.92
C MET A 31 4.14 11.02 13.38
N ARG A 32 4.95 9.97 13.21
CA ARG A 32 6.26 10.07 12.56
C ARG A 32 6.12 10.41 11.08
N ASP A 33 7.13 11.05 10.52
CA ASP A 33 7.07 11.57 9.15
C ASP A 33 7.07 10.45 8.10
N GLU A 34 7.73 9.33 8.35
CA GLU A 34 7.62 8.13 7.52
C GLU A 34 6.17 7.67 7.36
N VAL A 35 5.35 7.67 8.42
CA VAL A 35 3.95 7.25 8.32
C VAL A 35 3.13 8.24 7.49
N LYS A 36 3.36 9.55 7.67
CA LYS A 36 2.69 10.58 6.85
C LYS A 36 3.07 10.45 5.38
N LEU A 37 4.33 10.13 5.09
CA LEU A 37 4.82 9.92 3.74
C LEU A 37 4.20 8.65 3.13
N THR A 38 4.26 7.52 3.82
CA THR A 38 3.63 6.27 3.36
C THR A 38 2.13 6.44 3.16
N ALA A 39 1.43 7.17 4.03
CA ALA A 39 0.01 7.46 3.83
C ALA A 39 -0.27 8.23 2.53
N ARG A 40 0.60 9.19 2.15
CA ARG A 40 0.48 9.89 0.86
C ARG A 40 0.72 8.94 -0.32
N LEU A 41 1.73 8.08 -0.23
CA LEU A 41 2.03 7.08 -1.25
C LEU A 41 0.87 6.10 -1.43
N LEU A 42 0.25 5.64 -0.34
CA LEU A 42 -0.95 4.80 -0.37
C LEU A 42 -2.14 5.50 -1.06
N VAL A 43 -2.36 6.79 -0.80
CA VAL A 43 -3.39 7.58 -1.50
C VAL A 43 -3.11 7.65 -3.00
N GLN A 44 -1.84 7.82 -3.40
CA GLN A 44 -1.45 7.86 -4.81
C GLN A 44 -1.62 6.48 -5.47
N ALA A 45 -1.16 5.40 -4.81
CA ALA A 45 -1.31 4.04 -5.30
C ALA A 45 -2.79 3.65 -5.47
N THR A 46 -3.62 3.90 -4.47
CA THR A 46 -5.07 3.62 -4.53
C THR A 46 -5.80 4.46 -5.58
N SER A 47 -5.33 5.68 -5.85
CA SER A 47 -5.85 6.51 -6.95
C SER A 47 -5.55 5.90 -8.31
N GLU A 48 -4.34 5.37 -8.52
CA GLU A 48 -3.98 4.66 -9.75
C GLU A 48 -4.70 3.30 -9.88
N VAL A 49 -4.96 2.59 -8.77
CA VAL A 49 -5.83 1.41 -8.76
C VAL A 49 -7.23 1.79 -9.27
N ALA A 50 -7.82 2.85 -8.75
CA ALA A 50 -9.13 3.32 -9.17
C ALA A 50 -9.16 3.72 -10.65
N GLU A 51 -8.08 4.30 -11.16
CA GLU A 51 -7.95 4.66 -12.58
C GLU A 51 -7.83 3.42 -13.47
N ALA A 52 -6.97 2.47 -13.12
CA ALA A 52 -6.81 1.21 -13.84
C ALA A 52 -8.16 0.47 -13.97
N LEU A 53 -8.95 0.41 -12.89
CA LEU A 53 -10.28 -0.20 -12.88
C LEU A 53 -11.26 0.49 -13.85
N LYS A 54 -11.22 1.81 -13.98
CA LYS A 54 -12.05 2.54 -14.95
C LYS A 54 -11.62 2.21 -16.38
N LEU A 55 -10.31 2.15 -16.63
CA LEU A 55 -9.73 1.90 -17.94
C LEU A 55 -10.05 0.48 -18.45
N MET A 56 -10.16 -0.51 -17.56
CA MET A 56 -10.54 -1.90 -17.89
C MET A 56 -11.89 -2.04 -18.63
N ARG A 57 -12.73 -1.00 -18.66
CA ARG A 57 -13.99 -1.01 -19.41
C ARG A 57 -13.80 -1.08 -20.93
N SER A 58 -12.59 -0.84 -21.44
CA SER A 58 -12.29 -0.88 -22.87
C SER A 58 -10.93 -1.53 -23.14
N PRO A 59 -10.85 -2.56 -24.01
CA PRO A 59 -9.59 -3.20 -24.37
C PRO A 59 -8.64 -2.27 -25.16
N LYS A 60 -9.11 -1.11 -25.63
CA LYS A 60 -8.24 -0.10 -26.26
C LYS A 60 -7.31 0.60 -25.27
N ASN A 61 -7.54 0.45 -23.97
CA ASN A 61 -6.82 1.17 -22.92
C ASN A 61 -5.64 0.39 -22.33
N ILE A 62 -5.19 -0.70 -22.96
CA ILE A 62 -4.16 -1.60 -22.42
C ILE A 62 -2.90 -0.84 -22.00
N GLU A 63 -2.42 0.11 -22.83
CA GLU A 63 -1.21 0.86 -22.51
C GLU A 63 -1.39 1.82 -21.33
N GLN A 64 -2.58 2.41 -21.18
CA GLN A 64 -2.92 3.24 -20.01
C GLN A 64 -3.05 2.40 -18.74
N ILE A 65 -3.62 1.19 -18.83
CA ILE A 65 -3.69 0.25 -17.71
C ILE A 65 -2.27 -0.13 -17.25
N LYS A 66 -1.40 -0.51 -18.19
CA LYS A 66 0.01 -0.80 -17.90
C LYS A 66 0.71 0.39 -17.23
N ALA A 67 0.48 1.60 -17.72
CA ALA A 67 1.06 2.81 -17.13
C ALA A 67 0.61 3.03 -15.68
N SER A 68 -0.67 2.82 -15.36
CA SER A 68 -1.14 2.86 -13.96
C SER A 68 -0.51 1.78 -13.10
N CYS A 69 -0.40 0.54 -13.61
CA CYS A 69 0.26 -0.54 -12.87
C CYS A 69 1.75 -0.26 -12.59
N ILE A 70 2.48 0.34 -13.54
CA ILE A 70 3.88 0.76 -13.34
C ILE A 70 3.99 1.82 -12.23
N LYS A 71 3.07 2.78 -12.19
CA LYS A 71 3.05 3.79 -11.12
C LYS A 71 2.74 3.18 -9.76
N ILE A 72 1.80 2.24 -9.68
CA ILE A 72 1.47 1.52 -8.44
C ILE A 72 2.73 0.82 -7.90
N TYR A 73 3.44 0.08 -8.77
CA TYR A 73 4.73 -0.53 -8.42
C TYR A 73 5.75 0.51 -7.93
N GLY A 74 5.84 1.67 -8.59
CA GLY A 74 6.72 2.75 -8.15
C GLY A 74 6.39 3.28 -6.75
N TYR A 75 5.11 3.47 -6.43
CA TYR A 75 4.67 3.92 -5.11
C TYR A 75 4.87 2.88 -4.01
N GLU A 76 4.67 1.60 -4.33
CA GLU A 76 4.97 0.49 -3.41
C GLU A 76 6.46 0.46 -3.06
N ASN A 77 7.36 0.49 -4.05
CA ASN A 77 8.80 0.47 -3.80
C ASN A 77 9.28 1.69 -2.99
N GLU A 78 8.69 2.86 -3.23
CA GLU A 78 8.98 4.05 -2.43
C GLU A 78 8.51 3.88 -0.99
N ALA A 79 7.30 3.34 -0.78
CA ALA A 79 6.74 3.09 0.55
C ALA A 79 7.59 2.07 1.33
N ASP A 80 7.97 0.96 0.68
CA ASP A 80 8.85 -0.07 1.22
C ASP A 80 10.23 0.52 1.61
N THR A 81 10.83 1.33 0.74
CA THR A 81 12.09 2.02 1.03
C THR A 81 11.96 2.94 2.25
N VAL A 82 10.87 3.71 2.35
CA VAL A 82 10.61 4.61 3.48
C VAL A 82 10.50 3.82 4.78
N LEU A 83 9.73 2.73 4.77
CA LEU A 83 9.45 1.92 5.96
C LEU A 83 10.66 1.08 6.39
N ARG A 84 11.43 0.50 5.47
CA ARG A 84 12.69 -0.20 5.80
C ARG A 84 13.70 0.72 6.44
N ASN A 85 13.87 1.93 5.91
CA ASN A 85 14.76 2.92 6.49
C ASN A 85 14.26 3.39 7.87
N ALA A 86 12.94 3.54 8.04
CA ALA A 86 12.35 3.88 9.33
C ALA A 86 12.54 2.76 10.36
N LEU A 87 12.39 1.50 9.95
CA LEU A 87 12.61 0.33 10.79
C LEU A 87 14.07 0.24 11.24
N ALA A 88 15.03 0.43 10.31
CA ALA A 88 16.45 0.46 10.65
C ALA A 88 16.78 1.55 11.68
N ARG A 89 16.27 2.78 11.48
CA ARG A 89 16.43 3.88 12.45
C ARG A 89 15.75 3.58 13.78
N LEU A 90 14.57 2.95 13.77
CA LEU A 90 13.83 2.59 14.97
C LEU A 90 14.68 1.68 15.87
N PHE A 91 15.29 0.63 15.31
CA PHE A 91 16.11 -0.30 16.09
C PHE A 91 17.46 0.25 16.53
N ASP A 92 18.03 1.21 15.80
CA ASP A 92 19.30 1.86 16.15
C ASP A 92 19.13 2.93 17.26
N GLN A 93 18.10 3.77 17.13
CA GLN A 93 17.99 5.02 17.88
C GLN A 93 17.01 4.95 19.05
N GLU A 94 15.89 4.24 18.92
CA GLU A 94 14.88 4.17 19.97
C GLU A 94 15.38 3.33 21.16
N LYS A 95 15.19 3.85 22.38
CA LYS A 95 15.61 3.18 23.61
C LYS A 95 14.45 2.57 24.39
N ASP A 96 13.23 3.04 24.15
CA ASP A 96 12.04 2.43 24.73
C ASP A 96 11.62 1.19 23.91
N PRO A 97 11.76 -0.04 24.45
CA PRO A 97 11.34 -1.26 23.75
C PRO A 97 9.83 -1.30 23.49
N ILE A 98 9.00 -0.62 24.30
CA ILE A 98 7.57 -0.54 24.06
C ILE A 98 7.29 0.30 22.81
N ALA A 99 8.00 1.43 22.66
CA ALA A 99 7.93 2.24 21.45
C ALA A 99 8.41 1.46 20.21
N VAL A 100 9.48 0.67 20.32
CA VAL A 100 9.95 -0.20 19.23
C VAL A 100 8.84 -1.16 18.77
N ILE A 101 8.19 -1.87 19.70
CA ILE A 101 7.10 -2.80 19.37
C ILE A 101 5.96 -2.08 18.66
N LYS A 102 5.49 -0.96 19.23
CA LYS A 102 4.37 -0.18 18.68
C LYS A 102 4.64 0.29 17.26
N TRP A 103 5.81 0.88 17.02
CA TRP A 103 6.14 1.46 15.72
C TRP A 103 6.47 0.40 14.68
N LYS A 104 7.15 -0.68 15.07
CA LYS A 104 7.40 -1.82 14.19
C LYS A 104 6.10 -2.38 13.62
N GLU A 105 5.12 -2.67 14.48
CA GLU A 105 3.84 -3.22 14.02
C GLU A 105 3.08 -2.25 13.10
N ILE A 106 3.09 -0.95 13.40
CA ILE A 106 2.46 0.06 12.53
C ILE A 106 3.15 0.09 11.16
N PHE A 107 4.49 0.05 11.11
CA PHE A 107 5.25 0.05 9.86
C PHE A 107 4.95 -1.19 9.03
N GLU A 108 4.96 -2.39 9.64
CA GLU A 108 4.69 -3.64 8.93
C GLU A 108 3.27 -3.69 8.34
N ILE A 109 2.27 -3.13 9.04
CA ILE A 109 0.90 -3.08 8.51
C ILE A 109 0.77 -2.06 7.37
N LEU A 110 1.51 -0.95 7.43
CA LEU A 110 1.53 0.03 6.33
C LEU A 110 2.25 -0.51 5.08
N GLU A 111 3.33 -1.28 5.26
CA GLU A 111 4.01 -2.01 4.18
C GLU A 111 3.04 -3.02 3.55
N LEU A 112 2.31 -3.76 4.38
CA LEU A 112 1.27 -4.68 3.91
C LEU A 112 0.19 -3.95 3.08
N ALA A 113 -0.23 -2.75 3.49
CA ALA A 113 -1.21 -1.98 2.73
C ALA A 113 -0.68 -1.57 1.35
N SER A 114 0.60 -1.23 1.23
CA SER A 114 1.21 -0.90 -0.08
C SER A 114 1.38 -2.12 -0.95
N ASP A 115 1.81 -3.26 -0.38
CA ASP A 115 1.90 -4.56 -1.05
C ASP A 115 0.55 -4.98 -1.64
N ARG A 116 -0.56 -4.78 -0.91
CA ARG A 116 -1.90 -5.07 -1.44
C ARG A 116 -2.30 -4.22 -2.63
N CYS A 117 -1.77 -3.01 -2.76
CA CYS A 117 -1.98 -2.21 -3.97
C CYS A 117 -1.29 -2.85 -5.18
N GLU A 118 -0.07 -3.34 -5.03
CA GLU A 118 0.68 -4.06 -6.07
C GLU A 118 -0.01 -5.37 -6.45
N ASP A 119 -0.49 -6.15 -5.48
CA ASP A 119 -1.26 -7.37 -5.73
C ASP A 119 -2.48 -7.12 -6.62
N VAL A 120 -3.21 -6.03 -6.36
CA VAL A 120 -4.34 -5.61 -7.18
C VAL A 120 -3.88 -5.26 -8.59
N ALA A 121 -2.77 -4.51 -8.73
CA ALA A 121 -2.20 -4.20 -10.04
C ALA A 121 -1.79 -5.46 -10.82
N ASN A 122 -1.22 -6.46 -10.16
CA ASN A 122 -0.84 -7.74 -10.75
C ASN A 122 -2.07 -8.52 -11.25
N ILE A 123 -3.18 -8.50 -10.50
CA ILE A 123 -4.45 -9.10 -10.95
C ILE A 123 -5.01 -8.35 -12.16
N ILE A 124 -5.00 -7.02 -12.14
CA ILE A 124 -5.48 -6.19 -13.26
C ILE A 124 -4.66 -6.48 -14.53
N GLN A 125 -3.33 -6.57 -14.42
CA GLN A 125 -2.46 -6.94 -15.55
C GLN A 125 -2.82 -8.33 -16.09
N GLY A 126 -3.00 -9.33 -15.22
CA GLY A 126 -3.37 -10.69 -15.63
C GLY A 126 -4.67 -10.72 -16.42
N ILE A 127 -5.72 -10.07 -15.92
CA ILE A 127 -7.02 -9.96 -16.61
C ILE A 127 -6.86 -9.28 -17.98
N THR A 128 -6.02 -8.24 -18.05
CA THR A 128 -5.80 -7.45 -19.27
C THR A 128 -5.08 -8.27 -20.35
N ILE A 129 -4.16 -9.16 -19.98
CA ILE A 129 -3.45 -10.06 -20.89
C ILE A 129 -4.37 -11.18 -21.38
N GLU A 130 -5.22 -11.74 -20.51
CA GLU A 130 -6.18 -12.79 -20.90
C GLU A 130 -7.26 -12.27 -21.86
N ALA A 131 -7.60 -10.97 -21.77
CA ALA A 131 -8.61 -10.33 -22.60
C ALA A 131 -8.08 -9.75 -23.93
N SER A 132 -6.75 -9.77 -24.15
CA SER A 132 -6.08 -9.22 -25.33
C SER A 132 -5.89 -10.22 -26.47
#